data_AF-A0A1V6DR75-F1
#
_entry.id   AF-A0A1V6DR75-F1
#
_cell.length_a   1.000
_cell.length_b   1.000
_cell.length_c   1.000
_cell.angle_alpha   90.00
_cell.angle_beta   90.00
_cell.angle_gamma   90.00
#
_symmetry.space_group_name_H-M   'P 1'
#
loop_
_entity.id
_entity.type
_entity.pdbx_description
1 polymer ?
#
loop_
_entity_poly.entity_id
_entity_poly.type
_entity_poly.pdbx_seq_one_letter_code
_entity_poly.pdbx_strand_id
1 'polypeptide(L)'
;MTPTPPPLLPATALDRVGKLARFDGLTVLAVAGCFATVSLAMRDWAGAAICFGAVGAGASEWRGGTLLKAHQPRSLRWLVASQLFLLGLVWLYAAWRYTHYDPQLISALVEPFVRERLEEAFLTMDDLAPALEFAHRLTYLLLATLSLAYQGGLAWYYARQQSVLAKLRESAL
;
A
#
# COMPACT_ATOMS: atom_id res chain seq x y z
N MET A 1 23.23 -12.86 23.89
CA MET A 1 22.12 -11.96 24.25
C MET A 1 22.42 -10.62 23.63
N THR A 2 21.74 -10.25 22.55
CA THR A 2 21.87 -8.90 21.98
C THR A 2 21.29 -7.91 23.00
N PRO A 3 22.01 -6.84 23.38
CA PRO A 3 21.47 -5.87 24.32
C PRO A 3 20.20 -5.27 23.71
N THR A 4 19.08 -5.40 24.42
CA THR A 4 17.85 -4.69 24.09
C THR A 4 18.18 -3.20 24.07
N PRO A 5 17.93 -2.49 22.96
CA PRO A 5 18.22 -1.07 22.88
C PRO A 5 17.46 -0.35 24.01
N PRO A 6 18.08 0.67 24.64
CA PRO A 6 17.46 1.40 25.73
C PRO A 6 16.10 1.96 25.28
N PRO A 7 15.06 1.94 26.13
CA PRO A 7 13.75 2.45 25.77
C PRO A 7 13.89 3.90 25.32
N LEU A 8 13.55 4.16 24.06
CA LEU A 8 13.60 5.51 23.49
C LEU A 8 12.69 6.42 24.30
N LEU A 9 13.15 7.65 24.58
CA LEU A 9 12.31 8.68 25.16
C LEU A 9 11.00 8.78 24.33
N PRO A 10 9.82 8.79 24.97
CA PRO A 10 8.54 8.79 24.26
C PRO A 10 8.45 9.83 23.12
N ALA A 11 9.08 10.99 23.31
CA ALA A 11 9.14 12.07 22.31
C ALA A 11 9.96 11.70 21.05
N THR A 12 11.08 10.98 21.19
CA THR A 12 11.90 10.55 20.03
C THR A 12 11.24 9.41 19.26
N ALA A 13 10.45 8.57 19.93
CA ALA A 13 9.63 7.56 19.25
C ALA A 13 8.56 8.21 18.35
N LEU A 14 7.86 9.24 18.83
CA LEU A 14 6.83 9.94 18.05
C LEU A 14 7.41 10.76 16.89
N ASP A 15 8.59 11.37 17.04
CA ASP A 15 9.24 12.09 15.93
C ASP A 15 9.64 11.12 14.79
N ARG A 16 10.10 9.92 15.13
CA ARG A 16 10.37 8.85 14.13
C ARG A 16 9.09 8.42 13.42
N VAL A 17 8.00 8.22 14.15
CA VAL A 17 6.68 7.90 13.57
C VAL A 17 6.26 8.99 12.60
N GLY A 18 6.41 10.27 12.97
CA GLY A 18 6.02 11.40 12.13
C GLY A 18 6.88 11.53 10.87
N LYS A 19 8.18 11.25 10.95
CA LYS A 19 9.08 11.21 9.78
C LYS A 19 8.74 10.05 8.85
N LEU A 20 8.53 8.86 9.40
CA LEU A 20 8.17 7.67 8.64
C LEU A 20 6.84 7.87 7.89
N ALA A 21 5.79 8.31 8.60
CA ALA A 21 4.48 8.56 8.00
C ALA A 21 4.53 9.61 6.88
N ARG A 22 5.31 10.69 7.06
CA ARG A 22 5.46 11.71 6.02
C ARG A 22 6.21 11.19 4.79
N PHE A 23 7.21 10.34 4.99
CA PHE A 23 7.93 9.72 3.88
C PHE A 23 7.00 8.77 3.15
N ASP A 24 6.40 7.81 3.86
CA ASP A 24 5.47 6.82 3.29
C ASP A 24 4.34 7.49 2.52
N GLY A 25 3.61 8.42 3.16
CA GLY A 25 2.52 9.16 2.55
C GLY A 25 2.93 9.98 1.32
N LEU A 26 4.14 10.53 1.29
CA LEU A 26 4.67 11.24 0.11
C LEU A 26 4.95 10.26 -1.04
N THR A 27 5.56 9.11 -0.76
CA THR A 27 5.81 8.07 -1.77
C THR A 27 4.50 7.57 -2.37
N VAL A 28 3.51 7.24 -1.53
CA VAL A 28 2.20 6.79 -1.98
C VAL A 28 1.53 7.87 -2.82
N LEU A 29 1.54 9.12 -2.36
CA LEU A 29 0.93 10.24 -3.09
C LEU A 29 1.61 10.49 -4.46
N ALA A 30 2.93 10.45 -4.53
CA ALA A 30 3.67 10.68 -5.78
C ALA A 30 3.46 9.55 -6.78
N VAL A 31 3.59 8.29 -6.33
CA VAL A 31 3.45 7.11 -7.19
C VAL A 31 2.00 6.99 -7.67
N ALA A 32 1.02 7.05 -6.75
CA ALA A 32 -0.39 6.97 -7.11
C ALA A 32 -0.83 8.16 -7.97
N GLY A 33 -0.31 9.36 -7.74
CA GLY A 33 -0.60 10.53 -8.57
C GLY A 33 -0.13 10.35 -10.02
N CYS A 34 1.06 9.78 -10.22
CA CYS A 34 1.57 9.47 -11.55
C CYS A 34 0.67 8.45 -12.26
N PHE A 35 0.35 7.33 -11.59
CA PHE A 35 -0.51 6.29 -12.16
C PHE A 35 -1.94 6.80 -12.41
N ALA A 36 -2.51 7.63 -11.54
CA ALA A 36 -3.81 8.26 -11.77
C ALA A 36 -3.82 9.07 -13.07
N THR A 37 -2.73 9.81 -13.33
CA THR A 37 -2.58 10.65 -14.53
C THR A 37 -2.50 9.79 -15.79
N VAL A 38 -1.71 8.70 -15.75
CA VAL A 38 -1.59 7.74 -16.85
C VAL A 38 -2.93 7.04 -17.12
N SER A 39 -3.60 6.52 -16.09
CA SER A 39 -4.91 5.87 -16.23
C SER A 39 -5.97 6.82 -16.81
N LEU A 40 -5.99 8.09 -16.39
CA LEU A 40 -6.85 9.11 -16.99
C LEU A 40 -6.54 9.33 -18.48
N ALA A 41 -5.26 9.45 -18.84
CA ALA A 41 -4.85 9.62 -20.24
C ALA A 41 -5.26 8.43 -21.11
N MET A 42 -5.23 7.22 -20.55
CA MET A 42 -5.66 5.97 -21.22
C MET A 42 -7.17 5.72 -21.13
N ARG A 43 -7.94 6.61 -20.50
CA ARG A 43 -9.40 6.47 -20.25
C ARG A 43 -9.75 5.21 -19.44
N ASP A 44 -8.80 4.71 -18.65
CA ASP A 44 -9.01 3.65 -17.68
C ASP A 44 -9.59 4.24 -16.38
N TRP A 45 -10.92 4.34 -16.35
CA TRP A 45 -11.65 4.93 -15.22
C TRP A 45 -11.50 4.13 -13.93
N ALA A 46 -11.39 2.80 -14.04
CA ALA A 46 -11.24 1.93 -12.88
C ALA A 46 -9.85 2.12 -12.25
N GLY A 47 -8.79 2.10 -13.07
CA GLY A 47 -7.43 2.39 -12.62
C GLY A 47 -7.29 3.80 -12.04
N ALA A 48 -7.91 4.80 -12.69
CA ALA A 48 -7.91 6.16 -12.19
C ALA A 48 -8.59 6.26 -10.81
N ALA A 49 -9.75 5.65 -10.62
CA ALA A 49 -10.48 5.67 -9.34
C ALA A 49 -9.66 5.08 -8.18
N ILE A 50 -8.98 3.95 -8.42
CA ILE A 50 -8.11 3.33 -7.42
C ILE A 50 -6.90 4.22 -7.12
N CYS A 51 -6.26 4.77 -8.14
CA CYS A 51 -5.11 5.65 -7.95
C CYS A 51 -5.49 6.93 -7.19
N PHE A 52 -6.67 7.52 -7.45
CA PHE A 52 -7.18 8.64 -6.67
C PHE A 52 -7.46 8.27 -5.22
N GLY A 53 -8.01 7.07 -4.97
CA GLY A 53 -8.13 6.55 -3.62
C GLY A 53 -6.76 6.49 -2.92
N ALA A 54 -5.74 5.95 -3.58
CA ALA A 54 -4.40 5.86 -3.01
C ALA A 54 -3.76 7.24 -2.77
N VAL A 55 -3.97 8.22 -3.66
CA VAL A 55 -3.59 9.63 -3.44
C VAL A 55 -4.26 10.18 -2.17
N GLY A 56 -5.55 9.92 -1.99
CA GLY A 56 -6.29 10.32 -0.78
C GLY A 56 -5.73 9.70 0.50
N ALA A 57 -5.31 8.44 0.45
CA ALA A 57 -4.64 7.77 1.55
C ALA A 57 -3.29 8.45 1.89
N GLY A 58 -2.44 8.67 0.88
CA GLY A 58 -1.14 9.33 1.05
C GLY A 58 -1.25 10.76 1.58
N ALA A 59 -2.23 11.53 1.10
CA ALA A 59 -2.52 12.88 1.59
C ALA A 59 -2.98 12.87 3.06
N SER A 60 -3.82 11.90 3.43
CA SER A 60 -4.31 11.72 4.80
C SER A 60 -3.18 11.37 5.77
N GLU A 61 -2.26 10.52 5.33
CA GLU A 61 -1.09 10.12 6.11
C GLU A 61 -0.09 11.26 6.29
N TRP A 62 0.20 12.00 5.20
CA TRP A 62 1.05 13.19 5.26
C TRP A 62 0.48 14.25 6.22
N ARG A 63 -0.84 14.45 6.21
CA ARG A 63 -1.55 15.31 7.16
C ARG A 63 -1.41 14.77 8.59
N GLY A 64 -1.61 13.47 8.81
CA GLY A 64 -1.44 12.82 10.11
C GLY A 64 -0.04 13.02 10.71
N GLY A 65 1.00 12.83 9.89
CA GLY A 65 2.39 13.06 10.30
C GLY A 65 2.71 14.53 10.60
N THR A 66 2.07 15.47 9.90
CA THR A 66 2.20 16.91 10.17
C THR A 66 1.51 17.28 11.49
N LEU A 67 0.32 16.74 11.75
CA LEU A 67 -0.40 16.91 13.02
C LEU A 67 0.34 16.28 14.21
N LEU A 68 1.10 15.21 13.98
CA LEU A 68 1.91 14.56 15.00
C LEU A 68 3.06 15.47 15.47
N LYS A 69 3.69 16.21 14.55
CA LYS A 69 4.69 17.25 14.90
C LYS A 69 4.08 18.38 15.74
N ALA A 70 2.82 18.72 15.48
CA ALA A 70 2.06 19.70 16.24
C ALA A 70 1.48 19.12 17.55
N HIS A 71 1.85 17.90 17.96
CA HIS A 71 1.39 17.21 19.17
C HIS A 71 -0.15 17.13 19.30
N GLN A 72 -0.85 17.11 18.16
CA GLN A 72 -2.31 17.09 18.19
C GLN A 72 -2.86 15.70 18.51
N PRO A 73 -3.94 15.59 19.30
CA PRO A 73 -4.49 14.31 19.78
C PRO A 73 -5.10 13.46 18.65
N ARG A 74 -5.48 14.07 17.53
CA ARG A 74 -6.07 13.38 16.38
C ARG A 74 -5.03 12.80 15.41
N SER A 75 -3.75 13.14 15.57
CA SER A 75 -2.67 12.77 14.64
C SER A 75 -2.58 11.27 14.37
N LEU A 76 -2.47 10.46 15.43
CA LEU A 76 -2.36 9.00 15.33
C LEU A 76 -3.65 8.35 14.78
N ARG A 77 -4.83 8.95 15.02
CA ARG A 77 -6.09 8.46 14.44
C ARG A 77 -6.12 8.63 12.92
N TRP A 78 -5.58 9.75 12.40
CA TRP A 78 -5.44 9.95 10.96
C TRP A 78 -4.48 8.94 10.33
N LEU A 79 -3.37 8.62 11.00
CA LEU A 79 -2.41 7.62 10.53
C LEU A 79 -3.00 6.20 10.51
N VAL A 80 -3.73 5.81 11.56
CA VAL A 80 -4.42 4.51 11.57
C VAL A 80 -5.49 4.45 10.47
N ALA A 81 -6.29 5.51 10.34
CA ALA A 81 -7.35 5.57 9.33
C ALA A 81 -6.79 5.53 7.90
N SER A 82 -5.68 6.22 7.61
CA SER A 82 -5.06 6.20 6.28
C SER A 82 -4.55 4.81 5.91
N GLN A 83 -3.91 4.11 6.85
CA GLN A 83 -3.39 2.75 6.63
C GLN A 83 -4.54 1.74 6.42
N LEU A 84 -5.60 1.81 7.21
CA LEU A 84 -6.77 0.94 7.03
C LEU A 84 -7.54 1.25 5.75
N PHE A 85 -7.65 2.52 5.37
CA PHE A 85 -8.28 2.93 4.13
C PHE A 85 -7.49 2.42 2.91
N LEU A 86 -6.16 2.59 2.92
CA LEU A 86 -5.30 2.06 1.86
C LEU A 86 -5.36 0.53 1.78
N LEU A 87 -5.37 -0.14 2.93
CA LEU A 87 -5.55 -1.59 3.01
C LEU A 87 -6.88 -2.03 2.37
N GLY A 88 -7.98 -1.40 2.75
CA GLY A 88 -9.29 -1.69 2.16
C GLY A 88 -9.32 -1.47 0.65
N LEU A 89 -8.67 -0.41 0.18
CA LEU A 89 -8.56 -0.11 -1.25
C LEU A 89 -7.75 -1.16 -2.01
N VAL A 90 -6.58 -1.54 -1.50
CA VAL A 90 -5.74 -2.59 -2.09
C VAL A 90 -6.46 -3.92 -2.09
N TRP A 91 -7.16 -4.25 -1.01
CA TRP A 91 -7.93 -5.49 -0.89
C TRP A 91 -9.10 -5.54 -1.85
N LEU A 92 -9.87 -4.45 -1.98
CA LEU A 92 -10.96 -4.36 -2.94
C LEU A 92 -10.44 -4.56 -4.37
N TYR A 93 -9.33 -3.90 -4.72
CA TYR A 93 -8.70 -4.05 -6.02
C TYR A 93 -8.16 -5.47 -6.25
N ALA A 94 -7.45 -6.04 -5.27
CA ALA A 94 -6.89 -7.38 -5.35
C ALA A 94 -8.00 -8.44 -5.49
N ALA A 95 -9.09 -8.32 -4.72
CA ALA A 95 -10.24 -9.21 -4.81
C ALA A 95 -10.93 -9.12 -6.18
N TRP A 96 -11.11 -7.89 -6.70
CA TRP A 96 -11.65 -7.67 -8.04
C TRP A 96 -10.78 -8.35 -9.10
N ARG A 97 -9.46 -8.10 -9.10
CA ARG A 97 -8.53 -8.69 -10.07
C ARG A 97 -8.39 -10.20 -9.91
N TYR A 98 -8.43 -10.72 -8.70
CA TYR A 98 -8.38 -12.16 -8.44
C TYR A 98 -9.60 -12.88 -9.03
N THR A 99 -10.79 -12.26 -8.96
CA THR A 99 -12.04 -12.84 -9.46
C THR A 99 -12.30 -12.58 -10.95
N HIS A 100 -11.75 -11.49 -11.50
CA HIS A 100 -11.94 -11.08 -12.89
C HIS A 100 -10.62 -11.24 -13.67
N TYR A 101 -10.21 -12.49 -13.86
CA TYR A 101 -9.11 -12.82 -14.77
C TYR A 101 -9.57 -12.70 -16.23
N ASP A 102 -8.86 -11.89 -17.00
CA ASP A 102 -9.08 -11.70 -18.44
C ASP A 102 -7.89 -12.34 -19.18
N PRO A 103 -8.06 -13.57 -19.71
CA PRO A 103 -6.98 -14.28 -20.37
C PRO A 103 -6.52 -13.57 -21.65
N GLN A 104 -7.42 -12.90 -22.38
CA GLN A 104 -7.06 -12.19 -23.60
C GLN A 104 -6.16 -11.00 -23.31
N LEU A 105 -6.50 -10.21 -22.29
CA LEU A 105 -5.69 -9.07 -21.86
C LEU A 105 -4.30 -9.50 -21.37
N ILE A 106 -4.23 -10.55 -20.55
CA ILE A 106 -2.96 -11.02 -19.98
C ILE A 106 -2.08 -11.66 -21.06
N SER A 107 -2.65 -12.47 -21.96
CA SER A 107 -1.90 -13.04 -23.08
C SER A 107 -1.36 -11.94 -23.99
N ALA A 108 -2.17 -10.92 -24.33
CA ALA A 108 -1.71 -9.79 -25.15
C ALA A 108 -0.55 -8.99 -24.50
N LEU A 109 -0.53 -8.90 -23.17
CA LEU A 109 0.56 -8.27 -22.42
C LEU A 109 1.83 -9.13 -22.41
N VAL A 110 1.71 -10.45 -22.34
CA VAL A 110 2.85 -11.38 -22.17
C VAL A 110 3.43 -11.83 -23.51
N GLU A 111 2.61 -11.94 -24.55
CA GLU A 111 2.99 -12.40 -25.89
C GLU A 111 4.21 -11.75 -26.49
N PRO A 112 4.39 -10.42 -26.42
CA PRO A 112 5.58 -9.77 -26.95
C PRO A 112 6.89 -10.25 -26.29
N PHE A 113 6.83 -10.80 -25.07
CA PHE A 113 8.00 -11.19 -24.29
C PHE A 113 8.36 -12.66 -24.41
N VAL A 114 7.40 -13.53 -24.75
CA VAL A 114 7.59 -14.99 -24.71
C VAL A 114 7.36 -15.69 -26.04
N ARG A 115 6.84 -14.99 -27.07
CA ARG A 115 6.53 -15.59 -28.39
C ARG A 115 7.69 -16.42 -28.95
N GLU A 116 8.88 -15.83 -29.05
CA GLU A 116 10.06 -16.52 -29.59
C GLU A 116 10.40 -17.79 -28.79
N ARG A 117 10.27 -17.74 -27.46
CA ARG A 117 10.54 -18.88 -26.57
C ARG A 117 9.51 -19.99 -26.69
N LEU A 118 8.26 -19.64 -26.92
CA LEU A 118 7.18 -20.60 -27.14
C LEU A 118 7.39 -21.31 -28.49
N GLU A 119 7.72 -20.56 -29.55
CA GLU A 119 8.03 -21.12 -30.87
C GLU A 119 9.23 -22.09 -30.82
N GLU A 120 10.32 -21.71 -30.13
CA GLU A 120 11.49 -22.57 -29.91
C GLU A 120 11.14 -23.88 -29.17
N ALA A 121 10.18 -23.83 -28.26
CA ALA A 121 9.75 -24.96 -27.45
C ALA A 121 8.62 -25.79 -28.10
N PHE A 122 8.15 -25.41 -29.30
CA PHE A 122 6.96 -25.98 -29.95
C PHE A 122 5.70 -25.89 -29.06
N LEU A 123 5.59 -24.82 -28.29
CA LEU A 123 4.45 -24.50 -27.41
C LEU A 123 3.64 -23.33 -27.97
N THR A 124 2.40 -23.23 -27.51
CA THR A 124 1.48 -22.14 -27.83
C THR A 124 1.13 -21.31 -26.60
N MET A 125 0.45 -20.18 -26.81
CA MET A 125 -0.07 -19.39 -25.70
C MET A 125 -1.12 -20.12 -24.87
N ASP A 126 -1.89 -21.02 -25.50
CA ASP A 126 -2.90 -21.81 -24.82
C ASP A 126 -2.26 -22.79 -23.82
N ASP A 127 -1.07 -23.31 -24.13
CA ASP A 127 -0.29 -24.16 -23.22
C ASP A 127 0.19 -23.39 -21.98
N LEU A 128 0.41 -22.08 -22.11
CA LEU A 128 0.83 -21.21 -21.01
C LEU A 128 -0.36 -20.67 -20.19
N ALA A 129 -1.58 -20.70 -20.73
CA ALA A 129 -2.76 -20.09 -20.10
C ALA A 129 -3.00 -20.53 -18.64
N PRO A 130 -2.88 -21.83 -18.26
CA PRO A 130 -3.03 -22.25 -16.86
C PRO A 130 -1.96 -21.65 -15.95
N ALA A 131 -0.71 -21.54 -16.44
CA ALA A 131 0.39 -20.95 -15.68
C ALA A 131 0.20 -19.43 -15.52
N LEU A 132 -0.28 -18.74 -16.55
CA LEU A 132 -0.62 -17.31 -16.49
C LEU A 132 -1.74 -17.04 -15.50
N GLU A 133 -2.80 -17.85 -15.52
CA GLU A 133 -3.90 -17.73 -14.56
C GLU A 133 -3.41 -17.97 -13.13
N PHE A 134 -2.62 -19.02 -12.91
CA PHE A 134 -2.04 -19.30 -11.59
C PHE A 134 -1.15 -18.15 -11.11
N ALA A 135 -0.25 -17.66 -11.96
CA ALA A 135 0.62 -16.54 -11.64
C ALA A 135 -0.17 -15.28 -11.31
N HIS A 136 -1.18 -14.93 -12.12
CA HIS A 136 -2.06 -13.79 -11.89
C HIS A 136 -2.75 -13.89 -10.53
N ARG A 137 -3.41 -15.01 -10.25
CA ARG A 137 -4.10 -15.25 -8.96
C ARG A 137 -3.12 -15.18 -7.79
N LEU A 138 -1.94 -15.79 -7.93
CA LEU A 138 -0.90 -15.76 -6.92
C LEU A 138 -0.39 -14.34 -6.67
N THR A 139 -0.19 -13.53 -7.71
CA THR A 139 0.22 -12.13 -7.59
C THR A 139 -0.75 -11.33 -6.74
N TYR A 140 -2.07 -11.43 -6.99
CA TYR A 140 -3.06 -10.69 -6.22
C TYR A 140 -3.26 -11.24 -4.80
N LEU A 141 -3.10 -12.55 -4.60
CA LEU A 141 -3.08 -13.15 -3.26
C LEU A 141 -1.88 -12.66 -2.44
N LEU A 142 -0.69 -12.64 -3.04
CA LEU A 142 0.52 -12.11 -2.42
C LEU A 142 0.37 -10.62 -2.13
N LEU A 143 -0.16 -9.83 -3.06
CA LEU A 143 -0.43 -8.41 -2.86
C LEU A 143 -1.35 -8.17 -1.65
N ALA A 144 -2.45 -8.92 -1.55
CA ALA A 144 -3.38 -8.84 -0.41
C ALA A 144 -2.71 -9.24 0.92
N THR A 145 -1.89 -10.28 0.90
CA THR A 145 -1.21 -10.80 2.10
C THR A 145 -0.10 -9.86 2.58
N LEU A 146 0.74 -9.37 1.66
CA LEU A 146 1.81 -8.42 1.96
C LEU A 146 1.27 -7.08 2.42
N SER A 147 0.20 -6.59 1.79
CA SER A 147 -0.47 -5.35 2.20
C SER A 147 -1.07 -5.46 3.60
N LEU A 148 -1.70 -6.59 3.94
CA LEU A 148 -2.18 -6.86 5.30
C LEU A 148 -1.04 -6.86 6.32
N ALA A 149 0.07 -7.52 6.02
CA ALA A 149 1.22 -7.54 6.92
C ALA A 149 1.81 -6.13 7.12
N TYR A 150 1.95 -5.37 6.03
CA TYR A 150 2.56 -4.04 6.05
C TYR A 150 1.62 -2.98 6.64
N GLN A 151 0.49 -2.70 5.99
CA GLN A 151 -0.46 -1.65 6.38
C GLN A 151 -1.19 -2.02 7.67
N GLY A 152 -1.54 -3.30 7.86
CA GLY A 152 -2.10 -3.79 9.12
C GLY A 152 -1.09 -3.71 10.27
N GLY A 153 0.17 -4.03 10.00
CA GLY A 153 1.27 -3.86 10.96
C GLY A 153 1.49 -2.40 11.35
N LEU A 154 1.49 -1.48 10.38
CA LEU A 154 1.60 -0.04 10.63
C LEU A 154 0.39 0.52 11.39
N ALA A 155 -0.83 0.13 11.01
CA ALA A 155 -2.04 0.53 11.71
C ALA A 155 -2.02 0.09 13.18
N TRP A 156 -1.62 -1.17 13.44
CA TRP A 156 -1.45 -1.68 14.81
C TRP A 156 -0.36 -0.93 15.58
N TYR A 157 0.78 -0.70 14.94
CA TYR A 157 1.89 0.05 15.53
C TYR A 157 1.46 1.47 15.93
N TYR A 158 0.76 2.20 15.06
CA TYR A 158 0.25 3.54 15.34
C TYR A 158 -0.84 3.55 16.42
N ALA A 159 -1.72 2.55 16.44
CA ALA A 159 -2.72 2.40 17.50
C ALA A 159 -2.05 2.22 18.87
N ARG A 160 -0.99 1.42 18.96
CA ARG A 160 -0.23 1.22 20.20
C ARG A 160 0.41 2.50 20.73
N GLN A 161 0.86 3.40 19.85
CA GLN A 161 1.45 4.68 20.22
C GLN A 161 0.45 5.71 20.78
N GLN A 162 -0.87 5.46 20.68
CA GLN A 162 -1.88 6.39 21.24
C GLN A 162 -1.75 6.54 22.75
N SER A 163 -1.47 5.44 23.45
CA SER A 163 -1.23 5.43 24.90
C SER A 163 0.01 6.24 25.30
N VAL A 164 1.04 6.26 24.45
CA VAL A 164 2.30 6.99 24.69
C VAL A 164 2.09 8.49 24.51
N LEU A 165 1.34 8.88 23.47
CA LEU A 165 0.98 10.28 23.23
C LEU A 165 0.10 10.84 24.36
N ALA A 166 -0.82 10.03 24.91
CA ALA A 166 -1.65 10.43 26.04
C ALA A 166 -0.80 10.72 27.30
N LYS A 167 0.11 9.80 27.66
CA LYS A 167 1.01 9.97 28.82
C LYS A 167 1.94 11.17 28.69
N LEU A 168 2.51 11.40 27.51
CA LEU A 168 3.35 12.57 27.26
C LEU A 168 2.62 13.88 27.47
N ARG A 169 1.33 13.93 27.10
CA ARG A 169 0.48 15.10 27.30
C ARG A 169 0.20 15.35 28.78
N GLU A 170 -0.05 14.29 29.55
CA GLU A 170 -0.23 14.38 31.01
C GLU A 170 1.03 14.88 31.72
N SER A 171 2.23 14.50 31.24
CA SER A 171 3.50 14.98 31.81
C SER A 171 3.92 16.40 31.38
N ALA A 172 3.26 16.97 30.36
CA ALA A 172 3.53 18.31 29.85
C ALA A 172 2.55 19.38 30.39
N LEU A 173 1.58 18.95 31.19
CA LEU A 173 0.64 19.77 31.96
C LEU A 173 1.08 19.80 33.43
#